data_AF-A0A0B5DU39-F1
#
_entry.id   AF-A0A0B5DU39-F1
#
_cell.length_a   1.000
_cell.length_b   1.000
_cell.length_c   1.000
_cell.angle_alpha   90.00
_cell.angle_beta   90.00
_cell.angle_gamma   90.00
#
_symmetry.space_group_name_H-M   'P 1'
#
loop_
_entity.id
_entity.type
_entity.pdbx_description
1 polymer ?
#
loop_
_entity_poly.entity_id
_entity_poly.type
_entity_poly.pdbx_seq_one_letter_code
_entity_poly.pdbx_strand_id
1 'polypeptide(L)'
;MVEKRNREILRRRRAGETFPALARDYQISRERVRQIFEREDRKEQRRTELAEADSRPDQPNPLHLEPYERRILAEFCGKVEFTPDDVEDRGFWRSNLPCENRAWRAIVKWMALAGKEPTKPPGMWTIEEWQQHDFSHASKRD
;
A
#
# COMPACT_ATOMS: atom_id res chain seq x y z
N MET A 1 6.15 2.34 -23.75
CA MET A 1 7.36 3.21 -23.91
C MET A 1 7.70 4.03 -22.65
N VAL A 2 6.74 4.72 -22.04
CA VAL A 2 6.98 5.57 -20.85
C VAL A 2 7.51 4.80 -19.63
N GLU A 3 6.98 3.61 -19.35
CA GLU A 3 7.43 2.80 -18.21
C GLU A 3 8.88 2.34 -18.35
N LYS A 4 9.28 1.91 -19.57
CA LYS A 4 10.67 1.52 -19.85
C LYS A 4 11.64 2.68 -19.61
N ARG A 5 11.29 3.89 -20.08
CA ARG A 5 12.06 5.12 -19.82
C ARG A 5 12.16 5.40 -18.32
N ASN A 6 11.06 5.29 -17.59
CA ASN A 6 11.04 5.60 -16.15
C ASN A 6 11.90 4.61 -15.35
N ARG A 7 11.84 3.31 -15.67
CA ARG A 7 12.74 2.30 -15.07
C ARG A 7 14.21 2.58 -15.39
N GLU A 8 14.50 3.01 -16.62
CA GLU A 8 15.87 3.37 -16.99
C GLU A 8 16.38 4.62 -16.26
N ILE A 9 15.54 5.63 -16.06
CA ILE A 9 15.84 6.80 -15.22
C ILE A 9 16.20 6.35 -13.79
N LEU A 10 15.43 5.43 -13.20
CA LEU A 10 15.70 4.88 -11.87
C LEU A 10 17.05 4.15 -11.83
N ARG A 11 17.30 3.27 -12.80
CA ARG A 11 18.55 2.49 -12.92
C ARG A 11 19.78 3.40 -13.01
N ARG A 12 19.77 4.35 -13.95
CA ARG A 12 20.88 5.28 -14.17
C ARG A 12 21.10 6.21 -12.97
N ARG A 13 20.02 6.66 -12.32
CA ARG A 13 20.12 7.47 -11.09
C ARG A 13 20.78 6.70 -9.94
N ARG A 14 20.45 5.43 -9.75
CA ARG A 14 21.09 4.55 -8.75
C ARG A 14 22.55 4.23 -9.08
N ALA A 15 22.90 4.18 -10.36
CA ALA A 15 24.28 4.05 -10.83
C ALA A 15 25.14 5.33 -10.62
N GLY A 16 24.57 6.40 -10.07
CA GLY A 16 25.29 7.63 -9.70
C GLY A 16 25.08 8.79 -10.67
N GLU A 17 24.29 8.64 -11.72
CA GLU A 17 24.02 9.76 -12.63
C GLU A 17 23.20 10.88 -11.96
N THR A 18 23.47 12.11 -12.35
CA THR A 18 22.83 13.29 -11.76
C THR A 18 21.49 13.61 -12.45
N PHE A 19 20.54 14.19 -11.70
CA PHE A 19 19.25 14.62 -12.28
C PHE A 19 19.40 15.58 -13.48
N PRO A 20 20.34 16.54 -13.49
CA PRO A 20 20.58 17.37 -14.67
C PRO A 20 21.07 16.60 -15.90
N ALA A 21 21.91 15.57 -15.73
CA ALA A 21 22.35 14.73 -16.85
C ALA A 21 21.18 13.96 -17.46
N LEU A 22 20.40 13.29 -16.60
CA LEU A 22 19.19 12.56 -17.01
C LEU A 22 18.16 13.48 -17.67
N ALA A 23 18.00 14.71 -17.18
CA ALA A 23 17.10 15.70 -17.77
C ALA A 23 17.46 16.05 -19.21
N ARG A 24 18.76 16.22 -19.50
CA ARG A 24 19.25 16.47 -20.86
C ARG A 24 19.02 15.27 -21.76
N ASP A 25 19.38 14.08 -21.30
CA ASP A 25 19.29 12.84 -22.08
C ASP A 25 17.85 12.48 -22.47
N TYR A 26 16.90 12.68 -21.55
CA TYR A 26 15.49 12.37 -21.78
C TYR A 26 14.65 13.57 -22.23
N GLN A 27 15.27 14.73 -22.46
CA GLN A 27 14.61 15.98 -22.88
C GLN A 27 13.40 16.34 -22.02
N ILE A 28 13.53 16.20 -20.70
CA ILE A 28 12.50 16.56 -19.71
C ILE A 28 13.10 17.43 -18.62
N SER A 29 12.25 18.17 -17.90
CA SER A 29 12.73 19.02 -16.80
C SER A 29 13.36 18.17 -15.69
N ARG A 30 14.36 18.75 -15.00
CA ARG A 30 14.98 18.16 -13.80
C ARG A 30 13.94 17.73 -12.77
N GLU A 31 12.92 18.57 -12.58
CA GLU A 31 11.82 18.32 -11.66
C GLU A 31 11.02 17.09 -12.07
N ARG A 32 10.76 16.93 -13.37
CA ARG A 32 10.07 15.75 -13.89
C ARG A 32 10.88 14.48 -13.68
N VAL A 33 12.20 14.52 -13.87
CA VAL A 33 13.09 13.38 -13.57
C VAL A 33 13.01 13.02 -12.09
N ARG A 34 13.06 14.00 -11.19
CA ARG A 34 12.95 13.78 -9.73
C ARG A 34 11.64 13.08 -9.37
N GLN A 35 10.51 13.59 -9.87
CA GLN A 35 9.20 12.97 -9.64
C GLN A 35 9.11 11.53 -10.17
N ILE A 36 9.70 11.27 -11.33
CA ILE A 36 9.76 9.92 -11.90
C ILE A 36 10.58 9.00 -11.00
N PHE A 37 11.77 9.44 -10.59
CA PHE A 37 12.64 8.68 -9.71
C PHE A 37 11.93 8.33 -8.40
N GLU A 38 11.40 9.32 -7.67
CA GLU A 38 10.72 9.11 -6.39
C GLU A 38 9.52 8.17 -6.52
N ARG A 39 8.75 8.27 -7.62
CA ARG A 39 7.61 7.41 -7.87
C ARG A 39 8.02 5.97 -8.15
N GLU A 40 9.01 5.74 -9.00
CA GLU A 40 9.44 4.38 -9.34
C GLU A 40 10.21 3.73 -8.19
N ASP A 41 11.02 4.48 -7.46
CA ASP A 41 11.73 4.00 -6.27
C ASP A 41 10.74 3.51 -5.21
N ARG A 42 9.70 4.32 -4.92
CA ARG A 42 8.60 3.93 -4.02
C ARG A 42 7.86 2.67 -4.49
N LYS A 43 7.63 2.52 -5.80
CA LYS A 43 6.98 1.32 -6.34
C LYS A 43 7.84 0.07 -6.16
N GLU A 44 9.14 0.16 -6.41
CA GLU A 44 10.05 -0.98 -6.22
C GLU A 44 10.19 -1.36 -4.75
N GLN A 45 10.28 -0.36 -3.85
CA GLN A 45 10.24 -0.59 -2.41
C GLN A 45 8.94 -1.30 -2.02
N ARG A 46 7.78 -0.79 -2.46
CA ARG A 46 6.49 -1.40 -2.16
C ARG A 46 6.37 -2.84 -2.66
N ARG A 47 6.90 -3.14 -3.86
CA ARG A 47 6.95 -4.51 -4.38
C ARG A 47 7.83 -5.42 -3.54
N THR A 48 8.96 -4.92 -3.07
CA THR A 48 9.88 -5.66 -2.21
C THR A 48 9.22 -5.95 -0.86
N GLU A 49 8.58 -4.94 -0.25
CA GLU A 49 7.81 -5.11 0.99
C GLU A 49 6.68 -6.13 0.84
N LEU A 50 5.95 -6.11 -0.29
CA LEU A 50 4.87 -7.07 -0.54
C LEU A 50 5.41 -8.49 -0.77
N ALA A 51 6.52 -8.65 -1.48
CA ALA A 51 7.16 -9.95 -1.64
C ALA A 51 7.67 -10.50 -0.29
N GLU A 52 8.21 -9.64 0.57
CA GLU A 52 8.53 -9.99 1.95
C GLU A 52 7.27 -10.38 2.72
N ALA A 53 6.20 -9.59 2.62
CA ALA A 53 4.91 -9.87 3.23
C ALA A 53 4.39 -11.25 2.83
N ASP A 54 4.41 -11.59 1.54
CA ASP A 54 3.94 -12.89 1.02
C ASP A 54 4.79 -14.06 1.52
N SER A 55 6.09 -13.84 1.78
CA SER A 55 7.02 -14.89 2.26
C SER A 55 6.88 -15.21 3.75
N ARG A 56 6.22 -14.35 4.51
CA ARG A 56 6.09 -14.46 5.96
C ARG A 56 5.06 -15.52 6.37
N PRO A 57 5.30 -16.28 7.46
CA PRO A 57 4.34 -17.29 7.94
C PRO A 57 3.15 -16.68 8.70
N ASP A 58 3.29 -15.47 9.24
CA ASP A 58 2.29 -14.79 10.08
C ASP A 58 1.21 -14.06 9.24
N GLN A 59 0.44 -14.81 8.45
CA GLN A 59 -0.59 -14.22 7.57
C GLN A 59 -1.94 -13.99 8.27
N PRO A 60 -2.63 -12.85 8.00
CA PRO A 60 -2.13 -11.68 7.28
C PRO A 60 -1.26 -10.80 8.19
N ASN A 61 -0.08 -10.38 7.70
CA ASN A 61 0.81 -9.47 8.43
C ASN A 61 0.59 -8.00 8.03
N PRO A 62 1.06 -7.02 8.84
CA PRO A 62 0.89 -5.60 8.54
C PRO A 62 1.52 -5.11 7.24
N LEU A 63 2.51 -5.80 6.65
CA LEU A 63 3.17 -5.32 5.43
C LEU A 63 2.21 -5.32 4.21
N HIS A 64 1.12 -6.08 4.25
CA HIS A 64 0.04 -5.99 3.25
C HIS A 64 -0.70 -4.65 3.27
N LEU A 65 -0.65 -3.92 4.38
CA LEU A 65 -1.18 -2.57 4.48
C LEU A 65 -0.20 -1.54 3.91
N GLU A 66 -0.74 -0.52 3.27
CA GLU A 66 0.04 0.64 2.83
C GLU A 66 0.62 1.39 4.05
N PRO A 67 1.72 2.15 3.88
CA PRO A 67 2.42 2.78 5.01
C PRO A 67 1.53 3.69 5.87
N TYR A 68 0.53 4.35 5.27
CA TYR A 68 -0.39 5.21 6.00
C TYR A 68 -1.29 4.40 6.94
N GLU A 69 -1.88 3.31 6.45
CA GLU A 69 -2.72 2.37 7.18
C GLU A 69 -1.93 1.68 8.30
N ARG A 70 -0.68 1.27 8.03
CA ARG A 70 0.21 0.73 9.07
C ARG A 70 0.44 1.73 10.19
N ARG A 71 0.73 3.00 9.84
CA ARG A 71 1.01 4.04 10.85
C ARG A 71 -0.20 4.28 11.75
N ILE A 72 -1.39 4.46 11.18
CA ILE A 72 -2.59 4.74 11.98
C ILE A 72 -2.99 3.56 12.87
N LEU A 73 -2.79 2.31 12.41
CA LEU A 73 -3.03 1.14 13.24
C LEU A 73 -1.98 0.99 14.34
N ALA A 74 -0.71 1.28 14.05
CA ALA A 74 0.33 1.28 15.07
C ALA A 74 0.03 2.30 16.18
N GLU A 75 -0.43 3.49 15.82
CA GLU A 75 -0.89 4.52 16.77
C GLU A 75 -2.11 4.04 17.56
N PHE A 76 -3.10 3.44 16.89
CA PHE A 76 -4.33 2.93 17.52
C PHE A 76 -4.08 1.78 18.51
N CYS A 77 -3.24 0.82 18.13
CA CYS A 77 -2.82 -0.31 18.96
C CYS A 77 -1.76 0.08 20.00
N GLY A 78 -1.13 1.24 19.86
CA GLY A 78 -0.03 1.69 20.73
C GLY A 78 1.26 0.91 20.55
N LYS A 79 1.44 0.19 19.43
CA LYS A 79 2.65 -0.59 19.11
C LYS A 79 2.87 -0.72 17.62
N VAL A 80 4.15 -0.76 17.23
CA VAL A 80 4.56 -0.84 15.81
C VAL A 80 4.30 -2.23 15.22
N GLU A 81 4.54 -3.28 16.00
CA GLU A 81 4.25 -4.66 15.63
C GLU A 81 2.88 -5.05 16.21
N PHE A 82 1.84 -4.88 15.38
CA PHE A 82 0.47 -5.25 15.71
C PHE A 82 0.00 -6.40 14.82
N THR A 83 -0.95 -7.16 15.33
CA THR A 83 -1.65 -8.24 14.63
C THR A 83 -3.13 -7.86 14.45
N PRO A 84 -3.88 -8.62 13.65
CA PRO A 84 -5.34 -8.47 13.59
C PRO A 84 -6.01 -8.64 14.96
N ASP A 85 -5.48 -9.50 15.84
CA ASP A 85 -6.00 -9.69 17.20
C ASP A 85 -5.87 -8.42 18.03
N ASP A 86 -4.74 -7.72 17.95
CA ASP A 86 -4.54 -6.46 18.70
C ASP A 86 -5.54 -5.37 18.30
N VAL A 87 -5.93 -5.36 17.03
CA VAL A 87 -6.92 -4.42 16.49
C VAL A 87 -8.33 -4.79 16.99
N GLU A 88 -8.65 -6.08 17.03
CA GLU A 88 -9.91 -6.59 17.57
C GLU A 88 -10.03 -6.34 19.08
N ASP A 89 -8.99 -6.66 19.86
CA ASP A 89 -8.94 -6.48 21.31
C ASP A 89 -9.10 -5.01 21.73
N ARG A 90 -8.63 -4.08 20.88
CA ARG A 90 -8.82 -2.65 21.08
C ARG A 90 -10.24 -2.16 20.78
N GLY A 91 -11.06 -3.01 20.17
CA GLY A 91 -12.46 -2.73 19.82
C GLY A 91 -12.59 -1.88 18.56
N PHE A 92 -11.97 -2.26 17.45
CA PHE A 92 -11.98 -1.48 16.21
C PHE A 92 -13.40 -1.23 15.61
N TRP A 93 -13.79 0.05 15.47
CA TRP A 93 -15.01 0.49 14.78
C TRP A 93 -14.82 1.86 14.10
N ARG A 94 -15.73 2.25 13.19
CA ARG A 94 -15.51 3.40 12.29
C ARG A 94 -15.17 4.73 12.99
N SER A 95 -15.79 4.98 14.12
CA SER A 95 -15.66 6.22 14.89
C SER A 95 -14.46 6.28 15.82
N ASN A 96 -13.82 5.15 16.19
CA ASN A 96 -12.64 5.17 17.07
C ASN A 96 -11.31 5.09 16.34
N LEU A 97 -11.32 4.83 15.02
CA LEU A 97 -10.17 5.05 14.15
C LEU A 97 -10.42 6.23 13.19
N PRO A 98 -9.85 7.42 13.44
CA PRO A 98 -10.05 8.59 12.59
C PRO A 98 -9.22 8.45 11.29
N CYS A 99 -9.79 7.78 10.30
CA CYS A 99 -9.18 7.65 8.98
C CYS A 99 -10.18 7.91 7.84
N GLU A 100 -9.67 8.14 6.63
CA GLU A 100 -10.48 8.25 5.43
C GLU A 100 -11.11 6.89 5.04
N ASN A 101 -12.17 6.92 4.22
CA ASN A 101 -12.92 5.72 3.84
C ASN A 101 -12.05 4.69 3.08
N ARG A 102 -11.03 5.15 2.34
CA ARG A 102 -10.09 4.26 1.63
C ARG A 102 -9.27 3.42 2.61
N ALA A 103 -8.62 4.07 3.58
CA ALA A 103 -7.86 3.40 4.63
C ALA A 103 -8.75 2.49 5.48
N TRP A 104 -9.95 2.96 5.85
CA TRP A 104 -10.93 2.14 6.57
C TRP A 104 -11.24 0.84 5.82
N ARG A 105 -11.54 0.94 4.52
CA ARG A 105 -11.85 -0.24 3.68
C ARG A 105 -10.65 -1.19 3.56
N ALA A 106 -9.43 -0.67 3.45
CA ALA A 106 -8.22 -1.50 3.39
C ALA A 106 -8.01 -2.27 4.70
N ILE A 107 -8.18 -1.61 5.85
CA ILE A 107 -8.05 -2.23 7.17
C ILE A 107 -9.12 -3.29 7.40
N VAL A 108 -10.39 -2.99 7.08
CA VAL A 108 -11.49 -3.97 7.21
C VAL A 108 -11.23 -5.23 6.39
N LYS A 109 -10.71 -5.10 5.16
CA LYS A 109 -10.35 -6.24 4.33
C LYS A 109 -9.21 -7.06 4.93
N TRP A 110 -8.18 -6.38 5.42
CA TRP A 110 -7.03 -7.01 6.07
C TRP A 110 -7.46 -7.78 7.34
N MET A 111 -8.31 -7.19 8.17
CA MET A 111 -8.93 -7.84 9.33
C MET A 111 -9.74 -9.08 8.91
N ALA A 112 -10.54 -8.96 7.85
CA ALA A 112 -11.35 -10.08 7.37
C ALA A 112 -10.53 -11.25 6.83
N LEU A 113 -9.36 -11.00 6.24
CA LEU A 113 -8.44 -12.07 5.83
C LEU A 113 -7.91 -12.89 7.02
N ALA A 114 -7.90 -12.31 8.22
CA ALA A 114 -7.58 -12.98 9.48
C ALA A 114 -8.80 -13.65 10.14
N GLY A 115 -9.97 -13.66 9.48
CA GLY A 115 -11.22 -14.17 10.04
C GLY A 115 -11.88 -13.24 11.06
N LYS A 116 -11.46 -11.97 11.15
CA LYS A 116 -12.06 -10.98 12.06
C LYS A 116 -13.29 -10.32 11.44
N GLU A 117 -14.24 -9.95 12.28
CA GLU A 117 -15.50 -9.31 11.87
C GLU A 117 -15.63 -7.87 12.38
N PRO A 118 -14.88 -6.91 11.80
CA PRO A 118 -15.00 -5.51 12.20
C PRO A 118 -16.39 -4.97 11.87
N THR A 119 -16.98 -4.22 12.82
CA THR A 119 -18.36 -3.73 12.71
C THR A 119 -18.54 -2.84 11.47
N LYS A 120 -19.48 -3.20 10.60
CA LYS A 120 -19.84 -2.40 9.42
C LYS A 120 -20.82 -1.28 9.79
N PRO A 121 -20.67 -0.07 9.24
CA PRO A 121 -21.73 0.91 9.26
C PRO A 121 -22.90 0.47 8.34
N PRO A 122 -24.16 0.84 8.67
CA PRO A 122 -25.31 0.56 7.82
C PRO A 122 -25.16 1.17 6.43
N GLY A 123 -25.57 0.45 5.37
CA GLY A 123 -25.62 0.97 3.99
C GLY A 123 -24.30 0.92 3.22
N MET A 124 -23.24 0.31 3.76
CA MET A 124 -22.01 0.01 3.02
C MET A 124 -21.96 -1.44 2.55
N TRP A 125 -21.25 -1.69 1.44
CA TRP A 125 -21.07 -3.04 0.90
C TRP A 125 -20.46 -3.99 1.93
N THR A 126 -20.82 -5.25 1.84
CA THR A 126 -20.25 -6.31 2.64
C THR A 126 -18.77 -6.53 2.31
N ILE A 127 -18.06 -7.27 3.17
CA ILE A 127 -16.66 -7.62 2.95
C ILE A 127 -16.56 -8.49 1.69
N GLU A 128 -17.48 -9.43 1.53
CA GLU A 128 -17.61 -10.30 0.36
C GLU A 128 -17.87 -9.50 -0.92
N GLU A 129 -18.80 -8.55 -0.90
CA GLU A 129 -19.08 -7.66 -2.04
C GLU A 129 -17.82 -6.85 -2.44
N TRP A 130 -17.05 -6.41 -1.46
CA TRP A 130 -15.78 -5.71 -1.72
C TRP A 130 -14.68 -6.63 -2.25
N GLN A 131 -14.56 -7.85 -1.75
CA GLN A 131 -13.60 -8.84 -2.25
C GLN A 131 -13.94 -9.21 -3.70
N GLN A 132 -15.21 -9.51 -3.98
CA GLN A 132 -15.70 -9.86 -5.31
C GLN A 132 -15.47 -8.74 -6.34
N HIS A 133 -15.75 -7.49 -5.96
CA HIS A 133 -15.45 -6.33 -6.80
C HIS A 133 -13.95 -6.21 -7.13
N ASP A 134 -13.07 -6.37 -6.15
CA ASP A 134 -11.64 -6.23 -6.35
C ASP A 134 -11.04 -7.36 -7.21
N PHE A 135 -11.47 -8.62 -6.99
CA PHE A 135 -11.10 -9.75 -7.85
C PHE A 135 -11.57 -9.55 -9.30
N SER A 136 -12.79 -9.01 -9.49
CA SER A 136 -13.32 -8.71 -10.83
C SER A 136 -12.53 -7.63 -11.58
N HIS A 137 -11.84 -6.75 -10.85
CA HIS A 137 -10.98 -5.72 -11.42
C HIS A 137 -9.54 -6.19 -11.66
N ALA A 138 -9.03 -7.12 -10.85
CA ALA A 138 -7.72 -7.75 -11.06
C ALA A 138 -7.71 -8.55 -12.38
N SER A 139 -8.79 -9.30 -12.66
CA SER A 139 -8.92 -10.11 -13.88
C SER A 139 -9.09 -9.31 -15.18
N LYS A 140 -9.29 -7.99 -15.13
CA LYS A 140 -9.42 -7.10 -16.31
C LYS A 140 -8.12 -6.41 -16.68
N ARG A 141 -7.00 -6.74 -16.03
CA ARG A 141 -5.68 -6.15 -16.28
C ARG A 141 -4.68 -7.11 -16.93
N ASP A 142 -5.11 -8.31 -17.29
CA ASP A 142 -4.38 -9.24 -18.14
C ASP A 142 -4.73 -9.04 -19.62
#